data_AF-A0AAU9XWG6-F1
#
_entry.id   AF-A0AAU9XWG6-F1
#
_cell.length_a   1.000
_cell.length_b   1.000
_cell.length_c   1.000
_cell.angle_alpha   90.00
_cell.angle_beta   90.00
_cell.angle_gamma   90.00
#
_symmetry.space_group_name_H-M   'P 1'
#
loop_
_entity.id
_entity.type
_entity.pdbx_description
1 polymer ?
#
loop_
_entity_poly.entity_id
_entity_poly.type
_entity_poly.pdbx_seq_one_letter_code
_entity_poly.pdbx_strand_id
1 'polypeptide(L)'
;MTSAEKDAFKGKDVSELSEAQKSKLISVHRKNLLNEIMFLEDLGCESSLIFLDTSGQVYNFGSSAGFSFLCLNPDINIKFRDHFACTNERYTYKDVQQLFNSKYSEAIKKPGSRVPYLRGGFTVENLPDGIFFKKPFHYGTKQLQAIMEKKSEIKFVITSNANVNLQSNRDFIPSPTQPETVVTLLSRIVNRQCAERVVRLSDKIKEQDVEVVELRLDQEERLRLNEYSFYFEDDAWLAVGANIQHSTEAQGLIVPVFTESEDEKFWLFYTIQNPSKLVKASFTYKIKGYWLDLQGQSNYKLLNNHQDYVTIANLIKNGPYGPLYFLQGMEISDDQYFNIPEVFNNAIFAALRSSTII
;
A
#
# COMPACT_ATOMS: atom_id res chain seq x y z
N MET A 1 -32.47 2.97 -26.06
CA MET A 1 -32.92 4.22 -25.43
C MET A 1 -34.16 4.69 -26.14
N THR A 2 -35.19 5.02 -25.35
CA THR A 2 -36.43 5.64 -25.83
C THR A 2 -36.15 7.09 -26.26
N SER A 3 -37.04 7.72 -27.03
CA SER A 3 -36.87 9.13 -27.45
C SER A 3 -36.70 10.09 -26.26
N ALA A 4 -37.22 9.72 -25.08
CA ALA A 4 -37.09 10.44 -23.83
C ALA A 4 -35.64 10.60 -23.32
N GLU A 5 -34.74 9.66 -23.59
CA GLU A 5 -33.34 9.76 -23.13
C GLU A 5 -32.45 10.59 -24.08
N LYS A 6 -32.90 10.83 -25.33
CA LYS A 6 -32.22 11.75 -26.27
C LYS A 6 -32.41 13.22 -25.88
N ASP A 7 -33.49 13.56 -25.18
CA ASP A 7 -33.80 14.93 -24.75
C ASP A 7 -33.18 15.32 -23.40
N ALA A 8 -32.66 14.36 -22.62
CA ALA A 8 -32.14 14.61 -21.26
C ALA A 8 -30.83 15.44 -21.20
N PHE A 9 -30.15 15.61 -22.34
CA PHE A 9 -28.86 16.33 -22.43
C PHE A 9 -28.85 17.44 -23.49
N LYS A 10 -29.99 17.73 -24.12
CA LYS A 10 -30.11 18.83 -25.08
C LYS A 10 -30.00 20.16 -24.34
N GLY A 11 -28.93 20.92 -24.58
CA GLY A 11 -28.74 22.27 -24.03
C GLY A 11 -28.01 22.35 -22.68
N LYS A 12 -27.43 21.26 -22.16
CA LYS A 12 -26.50 21.33 -21.02
C LYS A 12 -25.09 21.64 -21.50
N ASP A 13 -24.38 22.52 -20.80
CA ASP A 13 -22.95 22.74 -21.05
C ASP A 13 -22.18 21.44 -20.76
N VAL A 14 -21.40 20.98 -21.74
CA VAL A 14 -20.60 19.76 -21.67
C VAL A 14 -19.55 19.85 -20.54
N SER A 15 -19.18 21.07 -20.15
CA SER A 15 -18.25 21.36 -19.06
C SER A 15 -18.77 20.91 -17.68
N GLU A 16 -20.09 20.91 -17.48
CA GLU A 16 -20.76 20.62 -16.20
C GLU A 16 -21.10 19.14 -15.97
N LEU A 17 -20.86 18.28 -16.98
CA LEU A 17 -21.21 16.87 -16.90
C LEU A 17 -20.17 16.05 -16.11
N SER A 18 -20.66 15.15 -15.24
CA SER A 18 -19.81 14.17 -14.57
C SER A 18 -19.20 13.16 -15.55
N GLU A 19 -18.09 12.51 -15.17
CA GLU A 19 -17.44 11.50 -16.04
C GLU A 19 -18.38 10.34 -16.40
N ALA A 20 -19.25 9.92 -15.48
CA ALA A 20 -20.26 8.89 -15.74
C ALA A 20 -21.31 9.38 -16.77
N GLN A 21 -21.71 10.65 -16.70
CA GLN A 21 -22.63 11.25 -17.68
C GLN A 21 -21.96 11.41 -19.04
N LYS A 22 -20.69 11.86 -19.09
CA LYS A 22 -19.89 11.96 -20.31
C LYS A 22 -19.72 10.59 -20.97
N SER A 23 -19.35 9.56 -20.21
CA SER A 23 -19.24 8.19 -20.71
C SER A 23 -20.56 7.66 -21.28
N LYS A 24 -21.68 7.90 -20.60
CA LYS A 24 -23.02 7.53 -21.11
C LYS A 24 -23.35 8.27 -22.40
N LEU A 25 -23.05 9.57 -22.49
CA LEU A 25 -23.29 10.38 -23.68
C LEU A 25 -22.41 9.94 -24.86
N ILE A 26 -21.13 9.66 -24.61
CA ILE A 26 -20.19 9.10 -25.60
C ILE A 26 -20.73 7.77 -26.14
N SER A 27 -21.21 6.87 -25.27
CA SER A 27 -21.79 5.59 -25.68
C SER A 27 -23.02 5.76 -26.59
N VAL A 28 -23.87 6.74 -26.30
CA VAL A 28 -25.04 7.09 -27.13
C VAL A 28 -24.62 7.62 -28.50
N HIS A 29 -23.70 8.60 -28.54
CA HIS A 29 -23.23 9.16 -29.80
C HIS A 29 -22.44 8.16 -30.64
N ARG A 30 -21.66 7.28 -30.00
CA ARG A 30 -21.00 6.16 -30.67
C ARG A 30 -21.99 5.27 -31.40
N LYS A 31 -23.13 4.94 -30.77
CA LYS A 31 -24.18 4.14 -31.42
C LYS A 31 -24.80 4.86 -32.61
N ASN A 32 -24.98 6.18 -32.54
CA ASN A 32 -25.49 6.97 -33.66
C ASN A 32 -24.48 7.03 -34.81
N LEU A 33 -23.20 7.23 -34.52
CA LEU A 33 -22.12 7.21 -35.52
C LEU A 33 -22.02 5.85 -36.22
N LEU A 34 -22.16 4.75 -35.47
CA LEU A 34 -22.21 3.40 -36.05
C LEU A 34 -23.37 3.26 -37.05
N ASN A 35 -24.56 3.71 -36.69
CA ASN A 35 -25.70 3.66 -37.61
C ASN A 35 -25.46 4.49 -38.88
N GLU A 36 -24.84 5.65 -38.77
CA GLU A 36 -24.51 6.48 -39.92
C GLU A 36 -23.44 5.84 -40.82
N ILE A 37 -22.41 5.24 -40.23
CA ILE A 37 -21.37 4.51 -40.97
C ILE A 37 -21.98 3.30 -41.70
N MET A 38 -22.92 2.58 -41.07
CA MET A 38 -23.64 1.50 -41.74
C MET A 38 -24.46 2.02 -42.93
N PHE A 39 -25.14 3.16 -42.78
CA PHE A 39 -25.86 3.77 -43.90
C PHE A 39 -24.92 4.21 -45.03
N LEU A 40 -23.75 4.78 -44.71
CA LEU A 40 -22.73 5.13 -45.71
C LEU A 40 -22.16 3.88 -46.40
N GLU A 41 -21.98 2.77 -45.68
CA GLU A 41 -21.57 1.48 -46.24
C GLU A 41 -22.61 0.94 -47.22
N ASP A 42 -23.90 1.05 -46.91
CA ASP A 42 -24.99 0.69 -47.82
C ASP A 42 -24.98 1.55 -49.10
N LEU A 43 -24.47 2.78 -49.02
CA LEU A 43 -24.24 3.67 -50.16
C LEU A 43 -22.90 3.42 -50.89
N GLY A 44 -22.13 2.41 -50.47
CA GLY A 44 -20.88 1.99 -51.10
C GLY A 44 -19.63 2.69 -50.59
N CYS A 45 -19.69 3.41 -49.47
CA CYS A 45 -18.51 4.04 -48.86
C CYS A 45 -17.75 3.05 -47.95
N GLU A 46 -16.43 3.06 -48.06
CA GLU A 46 -15.55 2.42 -47.08
C GLU A 46 -15.12 3.48 -46.05
N SER A 47 -15.36 3.22 -44.77
CA SER A 47 -15.17 4.23 -43.73
C SER A 47 -14.56 3.62 -42.47
N SER A 48 -13.57 4.31 -41.91
CA SER A 48 -12.87 3.94 -40.69
C SER A 48 -12.94 5.11 -39.71
N LEU A 49 -13.29 4.84 -38.46
CA LEU A 49 -13.35 5.82 -37.39
C LEU A 49 -12.47 5.36 -36.23
N ILE A 50 -11.56 6.25 -35.80
CA ILE A 50 -10.75 6.09 -34.60
C ILE A 50 -11.02 7.30 -33.72
N PHE A 51 -11.28 7.08 -32.43
CA PHE A 51 -11.37 8.17 -31.47
C PHE A 51 -10.84 7.76 -30.11
N LEU A 52 -10.36 8.75 -29.37
CA LEU A 52 -9.89 8.63 -27.99
C LEU A 52 -10.98 9.18 -27.08
N ASP A 53 -11.38 8.44 -26.06
CA ASP A 53 -12.32 8.94 -25.06
C ASP A 53 -11.62 9.70 -23.92
N THR A 54 -12.40 10.23 -22.96
CA THR A 54 -11.87 10.98 -21.81
C THR A 54 -11.03 10.14 -20.86
N SER A 55 -11.10 8.80 -20.94
CA SER A 55 -10.27 7.87 -20.18
C SER A 55 -8.94 7.54 -20.88
N GLY A 56 -8.75 8.03 -22.10
CA GLY A 56 -7.59 7.72 -22.93
C GLY A 56 -7.67 6.35 -23.62
N GLN A 57 -8.86 5.74 -23.65
CA GLN A 57 -9.10 4.50 -24.39
C GLN A 57 -9.32 4.84 -25.86
N VAL A 58 -8.61 4.12 -26.72
CA VAL A 58 -8.78 4.21 -28.17
C VAL A 58 -9.86 3.23 -28.59
N TYR A 59 -10.85 3.73 -29.33
CA TYR A 59 -11.88 2.94 -29.96
C TYR A 59 -11.74 3.02 -31.47
N ASN A 60 -11.90 1.88 -32.13
CA ASN A 60 -11.96 1.78 -33.58
C ASN A 60 -13.25 1.06 -34.02
N PHE A 61 -13.91 1.62 -35.03
CA PHE A 61 -15.00 0.96 -35.74
C PHE A 61 -15.14 1.55 -37.14
N GLY A 62 -15.94 0.94 -38.00
CA GLY A 62 -16.04 1.36 -39.39
C GLY A 62 -17.02 0.48 -40.15
N SER A 63 -17.08 0.69 -41.46
CA SER A 63 -17.67 -0.27 -42.38
C SER A 63 -16.91 -1.60 -42.32
N SER A 64 -17.42 -2.67 -42.92
CA SER A 64 -16.75 -3.98 -42.92
C SER A 64 -15.31 -3.88 -43.43
N ALA A 65 -15.10 -3.18 -44.55
CA ALA A 65 -13.77 -2.93 -45.12
C ALA A 65 -12.93 -1.99 -44.25
N GLY A 66 -13.52 -0.89 -43.78
CA GLY A 66 -12.80 0.11 -42.98
C GLY A 66 -12.39 -0.40 -41.59
N PHE A 67 -13.19 -1.25 -40.96
CA PHE A 67 -12.84 -1.92 -39.71
C PHE A 67 -11.74 -2.97 -39.94
N SER A 68 -11.85 -3.78 -41.00
CA SER A 68 -10.83 -4.75 -41.38
C SER A 68 -9.47 -4.09 -41.63
N PHE A 69 -9.46 -2.95 -42.32
CA PHE A 69 -8.27 -2.13 -42.52
C PHE A 69 -7.61 -1.72 -41.19
N LEU A 70 -8.38 -1.27 -40.21
CA LEU A 70 -7.86 -0.91 -38.89
C LEU A 70 -7.33 -2.12 -38.09
N CYS A 71 -7.94 -3.30 -38.23
CA CYS A 71 -7.45 -4.52 -37.60
C CYS A 71 -6.12 -5.00 -38.19
N LEU A 72 -5.94 -4.84 -39.51
CA LEU A 72 -4.71 -5.23 -40.21
C LEU A 72 -3.57 -4.22 -40.02
N ASN A 73 -3.87 -2.99 -39.60
CA ASN A 73 -2.89 -1.92 -39.39
C ASN A 73 -2.94 -1.38 -37.93
N PRO A 74 -2.56 -2.21 -36.93
CA PRO A 74 -2.65 -1.82 -35.52
C PRO A 74 -1.72 -0.66 -35.14
N ASP A 75 -0.68 -0.38 -35.93
CA ASP A 75 0.23 0.75 -35.75
C ASP A 75 -0.47 2.11 -35.92
N ILE A 76 -1.56 2.17 -36.69
CA ILE A 76 -2.39 3.37 -36.83
C ILE A 76 -2.99 3.76 -35.47
N ASN A 77 -3.49 2.78 -34.70
CA ASN A 77 -4.01 3.04 -33.36
C ASN A 77 -2.89 3.53 -32.42
N ILE A 78 -1.69 2.98 -32.55
CA ILE A 78 -0.52 3.41 -31.76
C ILE A 78 -0.16 4.85 -32.11
N LYS A 79 0.01 5.18 -33.40
CA LYS A 79 0.32 6.54 -33.85
C LYS A 79 -0.78 7.54 -33.51
N PHE A 80 -2.05 7.16 -33.66
CA PHE A 80 -3.20 8.00 -33.31
C PHE A 80 -3.23 8.28 -31.82
N ARG A 81 -3.06 7.23 -30.99
CA ARG A 81 -2.92 7.38 -29.54
C ARG A 81 -1.75 8.29 -29.22
N ASP A 82 -0.58 8.05 -29.77
CA ASP A 82 0.63 8.81 -29.42
C ASP A 82 0.50 10.27 -29.88
N HIS A 83 -0.17 10.55 -31.00
CA HIS A 83 -0.42 11.91 -31.49
C HIS A 83 -1.41 12.69 -30.60
N PHE A 84 -2.54 12.08 -30.24
CA PHE A 84 -3.60 12.76 -29.48
C PHE A 84 -3.47 12.61 -27.95
N ALA A 85 -2.68 11.63 -27.48
CA ALA A 85 -2.35 11.42 -26.08
C ALA A 85 -0.98 12.03 -25.69
N CYS A 86 -0.31 12.77 -26.60
CA CYS A 86 0.92 13.54 -26.35
C CYS A 86 0.67 14.77 -25.46
N THR A 87 0.22 14.51 -24.25
CA THR A 87 0.37 15.30 -23.02
C THR A 87 0.36 14.40 -21.78
N ASN A 88 -0.04 13.13 -21.91
CA ASN A 88 0.00 12.18 -20.81
C ASN A 88 1.34 11.44 -20.77
N GLU A 89 2.41 12.12 -20.35
CA GLU A 89 3.36 11.40 -19.51
C GLU A 89 2.52 10.84 -18.36
N ARG A 90 2.24 9.52 -18.36
CA ARG A 90 1.47 8.91 -17.29
C ARG A 90 2.34 8.89 -16.05
N TYR A 91 2.26 9.97 -15.29
CA TYR A 91 2.92 10.06 -14.01
C TYR A 91 2.24 9.13 -13.02
N THR A 92 3.05 8.28 -12.43
CA THR A 92 2.67 7.42 -11.34
C THR A 92 2.89 8.14 -10.02
N TYR A 93 2.37 7.57 -8.95
CA TYR A 93 2.68 8.07 -7.61
C TYR A 93 4.19 8.08 -7.31
N LYS A 94 4.99 7.21 -7.96
CA LYS A 94 6.45 7.17 -7.77
C LYS A 94 7.13 8.42 -8.32
N ASP A 95 6.62 8.97 -9.43
CA ASP A 95 7.18 10.18 -10.04
C ASP A 95 6.95 11.39 -9.13
N VAL A 96 5.74 11.53 -8.59
CA VAL A 96 5.42 12.57 -7.60
C VAL A 96 6.17 12.33 -6.28
N GLN A 97 6.38 11.08 -5.87
CA GLN A 97 7.18 10.74 -4.68
C GLN A 97 8.64 11.17 -4.86
N GLN A 98 9.23 10.91 -6.01
CA GLN A 98 10.59 11.32 -6.33
C GLN A 98 10.70 12.86 -6.39
N LEU A 99 9.73 13.53 -7.01
CA LEU A 99 9.66 14.99 -7.03
C LEU A 99 9.63 15.57 -5.62
N PHE A 100 8.72 15.10 -4.76
CA PHE A 100 8.58 15.61 -3.40
C PHE A 100 9.82 15.32 -2.56
N ASN A 101 10.40 14.13 -2.64
CA ASN A 101 11.65 13.80 -1.94
C ASN A 101 12.82 14.68 -2.40
N SER A 102 12.91 14.96 -3.71
CA SER A 102 13.93 15.84 -4.27
C SER A 102 13.79 17.27 -3.75
N LYS A 103 12.58 17.85 -3.82
CA LYS A 103 12.28 19.21 -3.34
C LYS A 103 12.48 19.36 -1.82
N TYR A 104 12.11 18.34 -1.05
CA TYR A 104 12.37 18.32 0.39
C TYR A 104 13.86 18.20 0.72
N SER A 105 14.59 17.32 0.04
CA SER A 105 16.04 17.16 0.18
C SER A 105 16.79 18.47 -0.10
N GLU A 106 16.34 19.22 -1.11
CA GLU A 106 16.83 20.55 -1.43
C GLU A 106 16.57 21.54 -0.27
N ALA A 107 15.34 21.57 0.25
CA ALA A 107 14.94 22.45 1.35
C ALA A 107 15.71 22.21 2.66
N ILE A 108 16.02 20.96 2.99
CA ILE A 108 16.83 20.60 4.17
C ILE A 108 18.33 20.46 3.89
N LYS A 109 18.76 20.71 2.65
CA LYS A 109 20.16 20.59 2.18
C LYS A 109 20.79 19.21 2.47
N LYS A 110 19.99 18.14 2.40
CA LYS A 110 20.45 16.76 2.63
C LYS A 110 19.96 15.83 1.51
N PRO A 111 20.84 15.37 0.61
CA PRO A 111 20.44 14.55 -0.54
C PRO A 111 19.87 13.19 -0.12
N GLY A 112 18.96 12.65 -0.92
CA GLY A 112 18.35 11.34 -0.70
C GLY A 112 17.33 11.28 0.44
N SER A 113 16.92 12.43 0.98
CA SER A 113 15.98 12.49 2.09
C SER A 113 14.54 12.29 1.64
N ARG A 114 13.80 11.43 2.34
CA ARG A 114 12.38 11.19 2.10
C ARG A 114 11.52 12.20 2.87
N VAL A 115 10.40 12.60 2.29
CA VAL A 115 9.46 13.52 2.95
C VAL A 115 8.80 12.88 4.17
N PRO A 116 8.87 13.49 5.37
CA PRO A 116 8.27 12.93 6.58
C PRO A 116 6.79 13.35 6.70
N TYR A 117 5.92 12.79 5.86
CA TYR A 117 4.48 13.12 5.78
C TYR A 117 3.71 13.09 7.11
N LEU A 118 4.22 12.37 8.12
CA LEU A 118 3.59 12.22 9.44
C LEU A 118 4.18 13.15 10.51
N ARG A 119 5.40 13.68 10.33
CA ARG A 119 6.09 14.48 11.37
C ARG A 119 5.89 15.98 11.20
N GLY A 120 5.40 16.43 10.04
CA GLY A 120 5.27 17.86 9.73
C GLY A 120 6.63 18.58 9.74
N GLY A 121 6.66 19.84 10.18
CA GLY A 121 7.89 20.64 10.27
C GLY A 121 8.27 21.38 8.98
N PHE A 122 7.43 21.32 7.97
CA PHE A 122 7.57 22.03 6.71
C PHE A 122 6.18 22.40 6.16
N THR A 123 6.14 23.44 5.34
CA THR A 123 5.00 23.76 4.48
C THR A 123 5.37 23.50 3.02
N VAL A 124 4.37 23.24 2.18
CA VAL A 124 4.56 23.05 0.73
C VAL A 124 3.83 24.18 0.03
N GLU A 125 4.57 24.93 -0.78
CA GLU A 125 4.08 26.08 -1.53
C GLU A 125 3.97 25.74 -3.02
N ASN A 126 3.09 26.49 -3.70
CA ASN A 126 2.86 26.42 -5.16
C ASN A 126 2.39 25.04 -5.66
N LEU A 127 1.61 24.31 -4.85
CA LEU A 127 0.82 23.19 -5.37
C LEU A 127 -0.28 23.72 -6.32
N PRO A 128 -0.75 22.90 -7.27
CA PRO A 128 -1.87 23.28 -8.13
C PRO A 128 -3.13 23.62 -7.32
N ASP A 129 -3.96 24.52 -7.85
CA ASP A 129 -5.16 25.00 -7.16
C ASP A 129 -6.12 23.84 -6.84
N GLY A 130 -6.63 23.82 -5.61
CA GLY A 130 -7.51 22.76 -5.12
C GLY A 130 -6.83 21.43 -4.80
N ILE A 131 -5.49 21.33 -4.88
CA ILE A 131 -4.73 20.14 -4.48
C ILE A 131 -4.00 20.40 -3.17
N PHE A 132 -4.39 19.66 -2.14
CA PHE A 132 -3.71 19.67 -0.84
C PHE A 132 -2.54 18.68 -0.81
N PHE A 133 -1.52 19.03 -0.01
CA PHE A 133 -0.36 18.16 0.20
C PHE A 133 -0.75 16.88 0.97
N LYS A 134 -0.54 15.72 0.35
CA LYS A 134 -0.72 14.37 0.93
C LYS A 134 0.26 13.37 0.31
N LYS A 135 0.24 12.11 0.78
CA LYS A 135 1.14 11.07 0.22
C LYS A 135 0.86 10.84 -1.28
N PRO A 136 1.89 10.65 -2.10
CA PRO A 136 1.77 10.54 -3.55
C PRO A 136 0.76 9.50 -4.05
N PHE A 137 0.67 8.35 -3.37
CA PHE A 137 -0.24 7.27 -3.76
C PHE A 137 -1.72 7.56 -3.48
N HIS A 138 -2.03 8.62 -2.73
CA HIS A 138 -3.41 9.08 -2.52
C HIS A 138 -3.89 10.07 -3.59
N TYR A 139 -3.03 10.47 -4.53
CA TYR A 139 -3.45 11.31 -5.64
C TYR A 139 -4.06 10.45 -6.75
N GLY A 140 -5.22 10.87 -7.25
CA GLY A 140 -5.77 10.31 -8.48
C GLY A 140 -4.93 10.72 -9.70
N THR A 141 -5.09 10.02 -10.81
CA THR A 141 -4.32 10.24 -12.05
C THR A 141 -4.31 11.71 -12.50
N LYS A 142 -5.45 12.40 -12.44
CA LYS A 142 -5.55 13.84 -12.79
C LYS A 142 -4.77 14.74 -11.83
N GLN A 143 -4.70 14.38 -10.54
CA GLN A 143 -3.95 15.13 -9.53
C GLN A 143 -2.44 14.91 -9.70
N LEU A 144 -2.00 13.68 -9.99
CA LEU A 144 -0.60 13.37 -10.30
C LEU A 144 -0.10 14.18 -11.49
N GLN A 145 -0.90 14.23 -12.56
CA GLN A 145 -0.62 15.02 -13.76
C GLN A 145 -0.44 16.51 -13.42
N ALA A 146 -1.42 17.12 -12.75
CA ALA A 146 -1.38 18.53 -12.39
C ALA A 146 -0.18 18.89 -11.51
N ILE A 147 0.20 18.02 -10.57
CA ILE A 147 1.38 18.21 -9.70
C ILE A 147 2.66 18.21 -10.53
N MET A 148 2.79 17.27 -11.46
CA MET A 148 3.99 17.12 -12.28
C MET A 148 4.14 18.22 -13.34
N GLU A 149 3.04 18.79 -13.83
CA GLU A 149 3.05 19.97 -14.69
C GLU A 149 3.63 21.20 -13.97
N LYS A 150 3.37 21.34 -12.66
CA LYS A 150 3.94 22.41 -11.81
C LYS A 150 5.22 22.03 -11.07
N LYS A 151 5.93 20.96 -11.49
CA LYS A 151 7.10 20.42 -10.77
C LYS A 151 8.21 21.43 -10.48
N SER A 152 8.41 22.43 -11.33
CA SER A 152 9.41 23.48 -11.16
C SER A 152 9.01 24.51 -10.09
N GLU A 153 7.72 24.79 -9.96
CA GLU A 153 7.15 25.82 -9.08
C GLU A 153 7.03 25.37 -7.62
N ILE A 154 6.77 24.06 -7.40
CA ILE A 154 6.58 23.48 -6.07
C ILE A 154 7.85 23.65 -5.22
N LYS A 155 7.67 24.12 -3.98
CA LYS A 155 8.74 24.36 -3.00
C LYS A 155 8.37 23.83 -1.62
N PHE A 156 9.36 23.29 -0.92
CA PHE A 156 9.24 22.94 0.49
C PHE A 156 9.90 24.04 1.32
N VAL A 157 9.18 24.55 2.31
CA VAL A 157 9.66 25.59 3.23
C VAL A 157 9.73 25.00 4.62
N ILE A 158 10.93 24.98 5.20
CA ILE A 158 11.15 24.39 6.54
C ILE A 158 10.74 25.42 7.59
N THR A 159 9.72 25.08 8.38
CA THR A 159 9.27 25.93 9.49
C THR A 159 10.25 25.81 10.66
N SER A 160 10.65 26.94 11.26
CA SER A 160 11.76 27.06 12.24
C SER A 160 11.63 26.27 13.55
N ASN A 161 10.64 25.40 13.69
CA ASN A 161 10.61 24.37 14.73
C ASN A 161 11.43 23.12 14.35
N ALA A 162 12.08 23.11 13.17
CA ALA A 162 12.85 21.99 12.64
C ALA A 162 14.34 21.94 13.07
N ASN A 163 14.78 22.76 14.03
CA ASN A 163 16.09 22.62 14.68
C ASN A 163 16.06 21.76 15.95
N VAL A 164 15.07 20.89 16.08
CA VAL A 164 15.13 19.73 16.94
C VAL A 164 14.91 18.52 16.02
N ASN A 165 15.85 17.58 16.01
CA ASN A 165 15.77 16.25 15.36
C ASN A 165 16.43 16.01 13.99
N LEU A 166 17.58 16.65 13.74
CA LEU A 166 18.67 15.98 13.00
C LEU A 166 19.68 15.26 13.93
N GLN A 167 19.37 15.16 15.24
CA GLN A 167 20.05 14.33 16.23
C GLN A 167 19.14 13.34 16.98
N SER A 168 17.90 13.08 16.56
CA SER A 168 17.10 11.98 17.14
C SER A 168 17.30 10.68 16.37
N ASN A 169 18.51 10.14 16.48
CA ASN A 169 18.70 8.69 16.56
C ASN A 169 18.81 8.25 18.03
N ARG A 170 18.35 9.10 18.96
CA ARG A 170 18.30 8.85 20.41
C ARG A 170 17.05 9.45 21.04
N ASP A 171 15.87 9.04 20.57
CA ASP A 171 14.64 9.09 21.37
C ASP A 171 13.67 8.00 20.86
N PHE A 172 14.18 6.77 20.79
CA PHE A 172 13.41 5.69 21.38
C PHE A 172 13.65 5.90 22.87
N ILE A 173 12.71 6.50 23.60
CA ILE A 173 12.61 6.15 25.01
C ILE A 173 12.05 4.74 24.92
N PRO A 174 12.88 3.69 25.16
CA PRO A 174 12.29 2.39 25.37
C PRO A 174 11.30 2.60 26.51
N SER A 175 10.11 2.00 26.44
CA SER A 175 9.45 1.65 27.70
C SER A 175 10.54 1.05 28.61
N PRO A 176 10.53 1.24 29.94
CA PRO A 176 11.57 0.73 30.82
C PRO A 176 11.53 -0.80 30.91
N THR A 177 11.73 -1.48 29.78
CA THR A 177 12.10 -2.86 29.63
C THR A 177 13.54 -2.89 30.05
N GLN A 178 13.81 -3.55 31.17
CA GLN A 178 15.11 -3.53 31.80
C GLN A 178 16.17 -3.98 30.78
N PRO A 179 17.36 -3.34 30.73
CA PRO A 179 18.44 -3.72 29.81
C PRO A 179 18.73 -5.24 29.81
N GLU A 180 18.53 -5.91 30.94
CA GLU A 180 18.69 -7.37 31.06
C GLU A 180 17.66 -8.17 30.24
N THR A 181 16.42 -7.70 30.13
CA THR A 181 15.38 -8.36 29.30
C THR A 181 15.77 -8.30 27.82
N VAL A 182 16.33 -7.17 27.38
CA VAL A 182 16.83 -7.00 26.00
C VAL A 182 18.03 -7.91 25.76
N VAL A 183 19.01 -7.90 26.67
CA VAL A 183 20.19 -8.77 26.60
C VAL A 183 19.79 -10.24 26.58
N THR A 184 18.81 -10.65 27.38
CA THR A 184 18.35 -12.04 27.45
C THR A 184 17.77 -12.50 26.11
N LEU A 185 16.91 -11.68 25.49
CA LEU A 185 16.35 -12.03 24.18
C LEU A 185 17.41 -12.00 23.08
N LEU A 186 18.28 -10.99 23.04
CA LEU A 186 19.38 -10.93 22.06
C LEU A 186 20.36 -12.09 22.24
N SER A 187 20.58 -12.57 23.47
CA SER A 187 21.40 -13.75 23.77
C SER A 187 20.80 -15.05 23.26
N ARG A 188 19.54 -15.05 22.82
CA ARG A 188 18.94 -16.17 22.07
C ARG A 188 19.45 -16.23 20.64
N ILE A 189 20.08 -15.17 20.12
CA ILE A 189 20.44 -14.97 18.70
C ILE A 189 21.96 -14.87 18.51
N VAL A 190 22.61 -14.11 19.38
CA VAL A 190 24.05 -13.85 19.38
C VAL A 190 24.64 -14.27 20.72
N ASN A 191 25.97 -14.40 20.81
CA ASN A 191 26.59 -14.62 22.12
C ASN A 191 26.27 -13.46 23.09
N ARG A 192 26.22 -13.80 24.39
CA ARG A 192 25.83 -12.84 25.43
C ARG A 192 26.74 -11.60 25.49
N GLN A 193 28.03 -11.76 25.21
CA GLN A 193 28.98 -10.63 25.18
C GLN A 193 28.63 -9.62 24.08
N CYS A 194 28.24 -10.11 22.89
CA CYS A 194 27.75 -9.29 21.80
C CYS A 194 26.45 -8.59 22.18
N ALA A 195 25.48 -9.31 22.76
CA ALA A 195 24.22 -8.74 23.24
C ALA A 195 24.43 -7.61 24.26
N GLU A 196 25.30 -7.81 25.25
CA GLU A 196 25.65 -6.79 26.24
C GLU A 196 26.36 -5.58 25.60
N ARG A 197 27.25 -5.84 24.63
CA ARG A 197 27.98 -4.79 23.90
C ARG A 197 27.02 -3.88 23.13
N VAL A 198 26.10 -4.43 22.34
CA VAL A 198 25.19 -3.62 21.51
C VAL A 198 24.18 -2.82 22.34
N VAL A 199 23.70 -3.39 23.45
CA VAL A 199 22.81 -2.68 24.39
C VAL A 199 23.54 -1.54 25.11
N ARG A 200 24.80 -1.74 25.52
CA ARG A 200 25.56 -0.72 26.27
C ARG A 200 26.16 0.37 25.37
N LEU A 201 26.69 -0.01 24.21
CA LEU A 201 27.49 0.87 23.36
C LEU A 201 26.73 1.40 22.14
N SER A 202 25.46 1.01 21.96
CA SER A 202 24.68 1.33 20.75
C SER A 202 25.37 0.88 19.45
N ASP A 203 26.12 -0.23 19.54
CA ASP A 203 26.74 -0.92 18.41
C ASP A 203 25.70 -1.76 17.65
N LYS A 204 26.06 -2.30 16.48
CA LYS A 204 25.20 -3.14 15.65
C LYS A 204 25.67 -4.59 15.59
N ILE A 205 24.71 -5.52 15.65
CA ILE A 205 24.89 -6.94 15.40
C ILE A 205 25.09 -7.16 13.90
N LYS A 206 26.18 -7.84 13.54
CA LYS A 206 26.51 -8.19 12.16
C LYS A 206 26.07 -9.62 11.85
N GLU A 207 25.98 -9.96 10.56
CA GLU A 207 25.55 -11.29 10.13
C GLU A 207 26.41 -12.41 10.74
N GLN A 208 27.74 -12.22 10.76
CA GLN A 208 28.70 -13.16 11.36
C GLN A 208 28.52 -13.38 12.88
N ASP A 209 27.82 -12.47 13.58
CA ASP A 209 27.57 -12.59 15.01
C ASP A 209 26.30 -13.43 15.30
N VAL A 210 25.47 -13.71 14.29
CA VAL A 210 24.26 -14.52 14.40
C VAL A 210 24.65 -15.99 14.44
N GLU A 211 24.67 -16.57 15.64
CA GLU A 211 25.15 -17.94 15.91
C GLU A 211 24.04 -18.99 15.84
N VAL A 212 22.78 -18.59 15.60
CA VAL A 212 21.63 -19.49 15.70
C VAL A 212 21.29 -20.21 14.41
N VAL A 213 21.01 -21.50 14.57
CA VAL A 213 20.35 -22.36 13.59
C VAL A 213 19.06 -22.86 14.25
N GLU A 214 17.92 -22.67 13.58
CA GLU A 214 16.58 -23.03 14.10
C GLU A 214 16.14 -22.31 15.38
N LEU A 215 16.19 -20.97 15.37
CA LEU A 215 15.74 -20.12 16.47
C LEU A 215 14.26 -20.35 16.82
N ARG A 216 14.01 -20.93 18.00
CA ARG A 216 12.67 -21.07 18.58
C ARG A 216 12.45 -20.01 19.66
N LEU A 217 11.45 -19.17 19.39
CA LEU A 217 10.99 -18.12 20.30
C LEU A 217 9.60 -18.47 20.79
N ASP A 218 9.32 -18.16 22.04
CA ASP A 218 7.95 -18.18 22.53
C ASP A 218 7.11 -17.06 21.90
N GLN A 219 5.83 -17.02 22.27
CA GLN A 219 4.89 -16.02 21.76
C GLN A 219 5.34 -14.59 22.07
N GLU A 220 5.73 -14.31 23.31
CA GLU A 220 6.03 -12.96 23.75
C GLU A 220 7.39 -12.48 23.21
N GLU A 221 8.41 -13.35 23.25
CA GLU A 221 9.71 -13.14 22.65
C GLU A 221 9.60 -12.76 21.17
N ARG A 222 8.81 -13.52 20.40
CA ARG A 222 8.58 -13.28 18.96
C ARG A 222 7.87 -11.96 18.67
N LEU A 223 6.94 -11.54 19.53
CA LEU A 223 6.22 -10.27 19.37
C LEU A 223 7.13 -9.09 19.68
N ARG A 224 8.00 -9.21 20.70
CA ARG A 224 8.94 -8.16 21.10
C ARG A 224 10.16 -8.07 20.20
N LEU A 225 10.57 -9.16 19.53
CA LEU A 225 11.83 -9.20 18.77
C LEU A 225 11.97 -8.05 17.76
N ASN A 226 10.89 -7.67 17.08
CA ASN A 226 10.92 -6.60 16.08
C ASN A 226 11.18 -5.20 16.68
N GLU A 227 10.87 -5.00 17.96
CA GLU A 227 11.25 -3.78 18.70
C GLU A 227 12.77 -3.63 18.80
N TYR A 228 13.52 -4.72 18.70
CA TYR A 228 14.98 -4.76 18.81
C TYR A 228 15.68 -4.85 17.46
N SER A 229 14.93 -4.74 16.35
CA SER A 229 15.49 -4.72 14.99
C SER A 229 16.57 -3.65 14.80
N PHE A 230 16.49 -2.54 15.55
CA PHE A 230 17.49 -1.48 15.50
C PHE A 230 18.86 -1.88 16.07
N TYR A 231 19.00 -3.02 16.76
CA TYR A 231 20.31 -3.53 17.16
C TYR A 231 21.00 -4.31 16.04
N PHE A 232 20.33 -4.60 14.93
CA PHE A 232 20.87 -5.40 13.83
C PHE A 232 21.28 -4.51 12.64
N GLU A 233 22.31 -4.94 11.91
CA GLU A 233 22.49 -4.57 10.50
C GLU A 233 21.46 -5.33 9.64
N ASP A 234 21.20 -4.84 8.43
CA ASP A 234 20.14 -5.38 7.56
C ASP A 234 20.36 -6.86 7.25
N ASP A 235 21.59 -7.27 6.89
CA ASP A 235 21.93 -8.67 6.59
C ASP A 235 21.81 -9.57 7.82
N ALA A 236 22.22 -9.07 9.00
CA ALA A 236 22.05 -9.78 10.26
C ALA A 236 20.57 -10.00 10.58
N TRP A 237 19.73 -8.99 10.36
CA TRP A 237 18.29 -9.08 10.58
C TRP A 237 17.61 -10.07 9.62
N LEU A 238 18.03 -10.11 8.35
CA LEU A 238 17.60 -11.13 7.39
C LEU A 238 18.01 -12.54 7.84
N ALA A 239 19.24 -12.72 8.32
CA ALA A 239 19.73 -14.00 8.83
C ALA A 239 18.94 -14.48 10.05
N VAL A 240 18.59 -13.58 10.99
CA VAL A 240 17.68 -13.92 12.09
C VAL A 240 16.35 -14.43 11.55
N GLY A 241 15.78 -13.73 10.57
CA GLY A 241 14.50 -14.12 10.00
C GLY A 241 14.51 -15.48 9.31
N ALA A 242 15.59 -15.81 8.59
CA ALA A 242 15.78 -17.09 7.94
C ALA A 242 15.88 -18.26 8.93
N ASN A 243 16.34 -18.00 10.16
CA ASN A 243 16.54 -19.03 11.18
C ASN A 243 15.33 -19.24 12.10
N ILE A 244 14.34 -18.34 12.10
CA ILE A 244 13.15 -18.47 12.98
C ILE A 244 12.32 -19.69 12.61
N GLN A 245 12.00 -20.50 13.62
CA GLN A 245 11.11 -21.64 13.51
C GLN A 245 9.70 -21.30 13.99
N HIS A 246 8.74 -21.51 13.10
CA HIS A 246 7.33 -21.29 13.36
C HIS A 246 6.63 -22.58 13.77
N SER A 247 5.66 -22.47 14.69
CA SER A 247 4.89 -23.63 15.14
C SER A 247 4.21 -24.36 13.98
N THR A 248 4.17 -25.69 14.08
CA THR A 248 3.46 -26.62 13.20
C THR A 248 2.20 -27.20 13.83
N GLU A 249 1.94 -26.86 15.10
CA GLU A 249 0.90 -27.45 15.95
C GLU A 249 -0.06 -26.38 16.49
N ALA A 250 -0.13 -25.22 15.84
CA ALA A 250 -1.00 -24.14 16.27
C ALA A 250 -2.48 -24.54 16.11
N GLN A 251 -3.26 -24.38 17.19
CA GLN A 251 -4.69 -24.67 17.20
C GLN A 251 -5.53 -23.50 16.64
N GLY A 252 -4.95 -22.32 16.55
CA GLY A 252 -5.58 -21.12 16.03
C GLY A 252 -4.63 -19.92 16.10
N LEU A 253 -4.85 -18.98 15.19
CA LEU A 253 -4.07 -17.78 15.01
C LEU A 253 -4.99 -16.59 14.91
N ILE A 254 -4.57 -15.47 15.46
CA ILE A 254 -5.08 -14.15 15.12
C ILE A 254 -4.00 -13.45 14.31
N VAL A 255 -4.36 -13.01 13.11
CA VAL A 255 -3.49 -12.28 12.20
C VAL A 255 -4.04 -10.87 11.96
N PRO A 256 -3.17 -9.85 12.00
CA PRO A 256 -3.53 -8.49 11.66
C PRO A 256 -3.50 -8.29 10.15
N VAL A 257 -4.54 -7.68 9.60
CA VAL A 257 -4.77 -7.48 8.17
C VAL A 257 -4.82 -5.99 7.87
N PHE A 258 -4.15 -5.54 6.82
CA PHE A 258 -4.26 -4.17 6.33
C PHE A 258 -5.70 -3.87 5.93
N THR A 259 -6.13 -2.63 6.22
CA THR A 259 -7.41 -2.10 5.76
C THR A 259 -7.17 -0.75 5.07
N GLU A 260 -8.08 -0.42 4.16
CA GLU A 260 -8.11 0.87 3.46
C GLU A 260 -8.96 1.91 4.21
N SER A 261 -9.53 1.54 5.37
CA SER A 261 -10.34 2.42 6.22
C SER A 261 -9.51 3.62 6.74
N GLU A 262 -10.11 4.81 6.75
CA GLU A 262 -9.49 6.01 7.32
C GLU A 262 -9.46 5.99 8.85
N ASP A 263 -10.41 5.28 9.48
CA ASP A 263 -10.62 5.26 10.92
C ASP A 263 -9.85 4.14 11.63
N GLU A 264 -9.43 3.11 10.90
CA GLU A 264 -8.80 1.92 11.46
C GLU A 264 -7.50 1.58 10.74
N LYS A 265 -6.45 1.29 11.51
CA LYS A 265 -5.12 1.00 10.93
C LYS A 265 -4.95 -0.45 10.50
N PHE A 266 -5.76 -1.36 11.03
CA PHE A 266 -5.76 -2.78 10.73
C PHE A 266 -7.06 -3.43 11.23
N TRP A 267 -7.40 -4.58 10.66
CA TRP A 267 -8.40 -5.50 11.18
C TRP A 267 -7.73 -6.74 11.77
N LEU A 268 -8.41 -7.43 12.68
CA LEU A 268 -7.95 -8.72 13.18
C LEU A 268 -8.76 -9.85 12.54
N PHE A 269 -8.07 -10.92 12.15
CA PHE A 269 -8.66 -12.07 11.50
C PHE A 269 -8.21 -13.36 12.20
N TYR A 270 -9.17 -14.17 12.62
CA TYR A 270 -8.92 -15.46 13.24
C TYR A 270 -8.86 -16.57 12.19
N THR A 271 -7.87 -17.47 12.27
CA THR A 271 -7.74 -18.63 11.36
C THR A 271 -7.14 -19.84 12.07
N ILE A 272 -7.54 -21.05 11.68
CA ILE A 272 -6.99 -22.33 12.18
C ILE A 272 -5.76 -22.82 11.39
N GLN A 273 -5.07 -21.90 10.71
CA GLN A 273 -3.90 -22.26 9.90
C GLN A 273 -2.65 -22.39 10.76
N ASN A 274 -1.60 -23.00 10.21
CA ASN A 274 -0.31 -23.11 10.88
C ASN A 274 0.65 -22.01 10.42
N PRO A 275 1.36 -21.29 11.32
CA PRO A 275 2.23 -20.19 10.93
C PRO A 275 3.37 -20.63 10.01
N SER A 276 3.92 -21.83 10.24
CA SER A 276 4.92 -22.46 9.36
C SER A 276 4.44 -22.65 7.91
N LYS A 277 3.13 -22.83 7.70
CA LYS A 277 2.53 -22.86 6.36
C LYS A 277 2.36 -21.46 5.79
N LEU A 278 1.93 -20.49 6.60
CA LEU A 278 1.71 -19.11 6.15
C LEU A 278 3.01 -18.46 5.66
N VAL A 279 4.13 -18.70 6.35
CA VAL A 279 5.44 -18.12 6.00
C VAL A 279 5.97 -18.66 4.67
N LYS A 280 5.63 -19.90 4.31
CA LYS A 280 6.03 -20.56 3.06
C LYS A 280 5.02 -20.37 1.92
N ALA A 281 3.86 -19.79 2.21
CA ALA A 281 2.76 -19.65 1.25
C ALA A 281 3.02 -18.51 0.25
N SER A 282 2.44 -18.61 -0.94
CA SER A 282 2.49 -17.53 -1.93
C SER A 282 1.67 -16.32 -1.46
N PHE A 283 2.00 -15.12 -1.95
CA PHE A 283 1.26 -13.90 -1.62
C PHE A 283 -0.25 -13.95 -1.99
N THR A 284 -0.60 -14.77 -2.98
CA THR A 284 -1.98 -14.99 -3.43
C THR A 284 -2.72 -16.10 -2.65
N TYR A 285 -2.04 -16.79 -1.75
CA TYR A 285 -2.64 -17.85 -0.94
C TYR A 285 -3.77 -17.28 -0.08
N LYS A 286 -4.94 -17.91 -0.16
CA LYS A 286 -6.14 -17.52 0.59
C LYS A 286 -6.22 -18.27 1.91
N ILE A 287 -6.39 -17.52 2.98
CA ILE A 287 -6.55 -17.98 4.35
C ILE A 287 -8.02 -17.85 4.70
N LYS A 288 -8.64 -18.97 5.07
CA LYS A 288 -10.04 -19.01 5.51
C LYS A 288 -10.12 -18.77 7.02
N GLY A 289 -11.08 -17.96 7.46
CA GLY A 289 -11.20 -17.61 8.87
C GLY A 289 -12.37 -16.68 9.16
N TYR A 290 -12.28 -15.91 10.23
CA TYR A 290 -13.35 -15.03 10.71
C TYR A 290 -12.79 -13.66 11.08
N TRP A 291 -13.56 -12.62 10.79
CA TRP A 291 -13.24 -11.26 11.24
C TRP A 291 -13.52 -11.11 12.72
N LEU A 292 -12.67 -10.35 13.41
CA LEU A 292 -12.82 -10.00 14.81
C LEU A 292 -13.24 -8.54 14.95
N ASP A 293 -14.25 -8.30 15.78
CA ASP A 293 -14.80 -6.99 16.09
C ASP A 293 -14.45 -6.56 17.52
N LEU A 294 -14.09 -5.30 17.70
CA LEU A 294 -13.64 -4.77 18.98
C LEU A 294 -14.85 -4.43 19.86
N GLN A 295 -14.97 -5.10 21.01
CA GLN A 295 -16.09 -4.93 21.95
C GLN A 295 -15.72 -4.07 23.18
N GLY A 296 -14.50 -3.51 23.23
CA GLY A 296 -13.97 -2.77 24.38
C GLY A 296 -12.57 -2.24 24.11
N GLN A 297 -11.70 -2.15 25.13
CA GLN A 297 -10.32 -1.66 24.91
C GLN A 297 -9.38 -2.71 24.30
N SER A 298 -9.60 -4.00 24.59
CA SER A 298 -8.73 -5.09 24.11
C SER A 298 -9.45 -6.43 23.97
N ASN A 299 -10.78 -6.42 24.10
CA ASN A 299 -11.60 -7.62 23.97
C ASN A 299 -12.27 -7.62 22.62
N TYR A 300 -12.10 -8.72 21.90
CA TYR A 300 -12.68 -8.91 20.57
C TYR A 300 -13.67 -10.07 20.58
N LYS A 301 -14.67 -10.00 19.71
CA LYS A 301 -15.58 -11.11 19.39
C LYS A 301 -15.54 -11.40 17.91
N LEU A 302 -16.10 -12.52 17.47
CA LEU A 302 -16.36 -12.71 16.05
C LEU A 302 -17.32 -11.61 15.58
N LEU A 303 -16.95 -10.87 14.53
CA LEU A 303 -17.81 -9.84 13.92
C LEU A 303 -19.15 -10.46 13.47
N ASN A 304 -19.06 -11.67 12.93
CA ASN A 304 -20.18 -12.52 12.59
C ASN A 304 -19.71 -13.98 12.56
N ASN A 305 -20.66 -14.92 12.56
CA ASN A 305 -20.36 -16.35 12.43
C ASN A 305 -20.15 -16.76 10.95
N HIS A 306 -19.83 -15.82 10.05
CA HIS A 306 -19.59 -16.08 8.64
C HIS A 306 -18.09 -16.16 8.34
N GLN A 307 -17.68 -17.24 7.69
CA GLN A 307 -16.29 -17.42 7.29
C GLN A 307 -15.96 -16.59 6.06
N ASP A 308 -14.81 -15.93 6.09
CA ASP A 308 -14.29 -15.15 4.98
C ASP A 308 -12.87 -15.60 4.58
N TYR A 309 -12.29 -14.94 3.59
CA TYR A 309 -10.97 -15.22 3.06
C TYR A 309 -10.12 -13.95 2.99
N VAL A 310 -8.90 -14.02 3.52
CA VAL A 310 -7.87 -13.00 3.34
C VAL A 310 -6.67 -13.58 2.60
N THR A 311 -5.90 -12.78 1.88
CA THR A 311 -4.67 -13.22 1.22
C THR A 311 -3.45 -12.95 2.08
N ILE A 312 -2.38 -13.75 1.91
CA ILE A 312 -1.08 -13.49 2.57
C ILE A 312 -0.56 -12.08 2.29
N ALA A 313 -0.81 -11.55 1.08
CA ALA A 313 -0.44 -10.17 0.70
C ALA A 313 -1.03 -9.09 1.63
N ASN A 314 -2.21 -9.33 2.19
CA ASN A 314 -2.91 -8.35 3.01
C ASN A 314 -2.54 -8.45 4.51
N LEU A 315 -1.78 -9.46 4.92
CA LEU A 315 -1.35 -9.59 6.31
C LEU A 315 -0.23 -8.60 6.63
N ILE A 316 -0.27 -8.02 7.82
CA ILE A 316 0.84 -7.21 8.34
C ILE A 316 1.98 -8.16 8.70
N LYS A 317 3.19 -7.84 8.25
CA LYS A 317 4.40 -8.67 8.42
C LYS A 317 5.22 -8.24 9.62
N ASN A 318 5.89 -9.19 10.26
CA ASN A 318 6.81 -8.93 11.36
C ASN A 318 8.26 -9.05 10.87
N GLY A 319 8.77 -8.00 10.21
CA GLY A 319 10.12 -8.04 9.65
C GLY A 319 10.32 -9.14 8.59
N PRO A 320 11.51 -9.75 8.50
CA PRO A 320 11.85 -10.69 7.42
C PRO A 320 11.34 -12.12 7.61
N TYR A 321 10.79 -12.46 8.77
CA TYR A 321 10.34 -13.81 9.13
C TYR A 321 8.82 -14.05 8.94
N GLY A 322 8.18 -13.27 8.07
CA GLY A 322 6.82 -13.54 7.61
C GLY A 322 5.70 -12.81 8.36
N PRO A 323 4.44 -13.28 8.25
CA PRO A 323 3.29 -12.61 8.82
C PRO A 323 3.40 -12.45 10.35
N LEU A 324 2.94 -11.31 10.86
CA LEU A 324 2.71 -11.13 12.28
C LEU A 324 1.49 -11.98 12.68
N TYR A 325 1.56 -12.68 13.81
CA TYR A 325 0.45 -13.52 14.30
C TYR A 325 0.47 -13.64 15.83
N PHE A 326 -0.66 -14.01 16.40
CA PHE A 326 -0.84 -14.34 17.81
C PHE A 326 -1.49 -15.71 17.91
N LEU A 327 -0.85 -16.66 18.58
CA LEU A 327 -1.41 -17.99 18.83
C LEU A 327 -2.55 -17.86 19.83
N GLN A 328 -3.72 -18.31 19.41
CA GLN A 328 -4.94 -18.27 20.19
C GLN A 328 -5.84 -19.40 19.73
N GLY A 329 -6.21 -20.31 20.62
CA GLY A 329 -7.23 -21.32 20.33
C GLY A 329 -8.64 -20.73 20.40
N MET A 330 -9.56 -21.35 19.67
CA MET A 330 -10.99 -21.07 19.76
C MET A 330 -11.68 -22.24 20.45
N GLU A 331 -12.47 -21.95 21.47
CA GLU A 331 -13.44 -22.88 22.03
C GLU A 331 -14.78 -22.60 21.34
N ILE A 332 -15.47 -23.65 20.88
CA ILE A 332 -16.74 -23.49 20.16
C ILE A 332 -17.81 -23.03 21.16
N SER A 333 -17.94 -21.72 21.35
CA SER A 333 -19.01 -21.07 22.08
C SER A 333 -19.36 -19.75 21.42
N ASP A 334 -20.65 -19.45 21.28
CA ASP A 334 -21.16 -18.24 20.62
C ASP A 334 -20.78 -16.94 21.35
N ASP A 335 -20.23 -17.05 22.57
CA ASP A 335 -19.84 -15.93 23.43
C ASP A 335 -18.32 -15.82 23.65
N GLN A 336 -17.49 -16.50 22.86
CA GLN A 336 -16.05 -16.42 23.04
C GLN A 336 -15.52 -14.99 22.83
N TYR A 337 -14.82 -14.48 23.83
CA TYR A 337 -14.01 -13.28 23.74
C TYR A 337 -12.54 -13.64 23.51
N PHE A 338 -11.90 -12.87 22.64
CA PHE A 338 -10.45 -12.90 22.42
C PHE A 338 -9.84 -11.70 23.12
N ASN A 339 -9.09 -11.94 24.20
CA ASN A 339 -8.33 -10.90 24.86
C ASN A 339 -6.99 -10.72 24.14
N ILE A 340 -6.84 -9.58 23.48
CA ILE A 340 -5.66 -9.26 22.68
C ILE A 340 -4.69 -8.48 23.57
N PRO A 341 -3.53 -9.06 23.93
CA PRO A 341 -2.63 -8.40 24.86
C PRO A 341 -1.95 -7.20 24.22
N GLU A 342 -1.61 -6.21 25.04
CA GLU A 342 -0.99 -4.96 24.60
C GLU A 342 0.30 -5.20 23.79
N VAL A 343 1.09 -6.21 24.17
CA VAL A 343 2.32 -6.59 23.44
C VAL A 343 2.06 -6.95 21.97
N PHE A 344 0.90 -7.55 21.65
CA PHE A 344 0.54 -7.86 20.28
C PHE A 344 0.14 -6.59 19.52
N ASN A 345 -0.67 -5.72 20.12
CA ASN A 345 -1.00 -4.41 19.53
C ASN A 345 0.25 -3.56 19.28
N ASN A 346 1.19 -3.54 20.24
CA ASN A 346 2.46 -2.83 20.10
C ASN A 346 3.28 -3.40 18.94
N ALA A 347 3.35 -4.72 18.79
CA ALA A 347 4.01 -5.37 17.66
C ALA A 347 3.35 -5.00 16.31
N ILE A 348 2.02 -4.93 16.25
CA ILE A 348 1.28 -4.51 15.03
C ILE A 348 1.65 -3.06 14.68
N PHE A 349 1.59 -2.14 15.64
CA PHE A 349 1.93 -0.75 15.38
C PHE A 349 3.42 -0.56 15.05
N ALA A 350 4.32 -1.32 15.65
CA ALA A 350 5.73 -1.34 15.28
C ALA A 350 5.93 -1.79 13.83
N ALA A 351 5.25 -2.87 13.42
CA ALA A 351 5.27 -3.38 12.04
C ALA A 351 4.69 -2.39 11.03
N LEU A 352 3.61 -1.68 11.38
CA LEU A 352 3.03 -0.63 10.53
C LEU A 352 3.99 0.56 10.35
N ARG A 353 4.76 0.91 11.39
CA ARG A 353 5.79 1.95 11.32
C ARG A 353 6.97 1.53 10.44
N SER A 354 7.42 0.27 10.54
CA SER A 354 8.54 -0.25 9.74
C SER A 354 8.17 -0.55 8.28
N SER A 355 6.93 -0.93 7.99
CA SER A 355 6.41 -1.17 6.63
C SER A 355 6.33 0.11 5.76
N THR A 356 6.57 1.29 6.36
CA THR A 356 6.70 2.58 5.65
C THR A 356 8.14 2.81 5.12
N ILE A 357 9.07 1.89 5.39
CA ILE A 357 10.51 2.05 5.10
C ILE A 357 10.95 1.30 3.82
N ILE A 358 10.21 0.30 3.33
CA ILE A 358 10.57 -0.40 2.08
C ILE A 358 10.03 0.36 0.87
#